data_AF-A0A422N541-F1
#
_entry.id   AF-A0A422N541-F1
#
_cell.length_a   1.000
_cell.length_b   1.000
_cell.length_c   1.000
_cell.angle_alpha   90.00
_cell.angle_beta   90.00
_cell.angle_gamma   90.00
#
_symmetry.space_group_name_H-M   'P 1'
#
loop_
_entity.id
_entity.type
_entity.pdbx_description
1 polymer ?
#
loop_
_entity_poly.entity_id
_entity_poly.type
_entity_poly.pdbx_seq_one_letter_code
_entity_poly.pdbx_strand_id
1 'polypeptide(L)'
;MGAIVTIHKMETAEAEVFDGVVPLDRKDFDKIQQMTFCPDCGRLFDALRRPRRCRVCGEALCKRCCLLCRNWKWRPICAHCMDNCLRNYYERTKGGSLDEVYHHEHYRRKQDKKAGSGNFLRGFFITAFDPRKLILAKKSRRRAERDISQGL
;
A
#
# COMPACT_ATOMS: atom_id res chain seq x y z
N MET A 1 -21.48 31.89 11.43
CA MET A 1 -21.55 31.15 10.14
C MET A 1 -20.50 30.04 10.20
N GLY A 2 -20.90 28.84 10.64
CA GLY A 2 -19.99 27.70 10.80
C GLY A 2 -20.05 26.78 9.57
N ALA A 3 -18.90 26.50 8.97
CA ALA A 3 -18.79 25.57 7.85
C ALA A 3 -18.96 24.13 8.35
N ILE A 4 -20.15 23.56 8.13
CA ILE A 4 -20.39 22.12 8.29
C ILE A 4 -19.70 21.45 7.09
N VAL A 5 -18.42 21.09 7.28
CA VAL A 5 -17.69 20.29 6.30
C VAL A 5 -18.31 18.89 6.29
N THR A 6 -18.78 18.51 5.10
CA THR A 6 -19.59 17.34 4.80
C THR A 6 -18.84 16.03 4.98
N ILE A 7 -19.08 15.34 6.11
CA ILE A 7 -18.55 14.00 6.39
C ILE A 7 -18.92 12.99 5.28
N HIS A 8 -20.07 13.19 4.61
CA HIS A 8 -20.51 12.36 3.48
C HIS A 8 -19.56 12.33 2.27
N LYS A 9 -18.71 13.35 2.06
CA LYS A 9 -17.83 13.40 0.87
C LYS A 9 -16.59 12.51 0.97
N MET A 10 -16.17 12.10 2.17
CA MET A 10 -14.95 11.27 2.32
C MET A 10 -15.23 9.77 2.10
N GLU A 11 -16.45 9.31 2.36
CA GLU A 11 -16.82 7.90 2.16
C GLU A 11 -16.79 7.48 0.68
N THR A 12 -17.10 8.41 -0.24
CA THR A 12 -17.14 8.15 -1.68
C THR A 12 -15.74 8.00 -2.28
N ALA A 13 -14.78 8.83 -1.86
CA ALA A 13 -13.43 8.82 -2.43
C ALA A 13 -12.71 7.47 -2.24
N GLU A 14 -12.86 6.82 -1.08
CA GLU A 14 -12.25 5.49 -0.86
C GLU A 14 -12.95 4.40 -1.68
N ALA A 15 -14.25 4.51 -1.95
CA ALA A 15 -14.97 3.54 -2.78
C ALA A 15 -14.50 3.61 -4.23
N GLU A 16 -14.22 4.81 -4.74
CA GLU A 16 -13.69 5.02 -6.09
C GLU A 16 -12.28 4.43 -6.28
N VAL A 17 -11.44 4.41 -5.24
CA VAL A 17 -10.09 3.84 -5.32
C VAL A 17 -10.11 2.37 -5.77
N PHE A 18 -11.12 1.64 -5.33
CA PHE A 18 -11.25 0.22 -5.64
C PHE A 18 -12.29 -0.08 -6.72
N ASP A 19 -12.80 0.95 -7.40
CA ASP A 19 -13.74 0.73 -8.48
C ASP A 19 -13.08 -0.11 -9.59
N GLY A 20 -13.79 -1.12 -10.08
CA GLY A 20 -13.29 -2.13 -11.02
C GLY A 20 -12.47 -3.28 -10.40
N VAL A 21 -12.15 -3.26 -9.10
CA VAL A 21 -11.47 -4.38 -8.43
C VAL A 21 -12.51 -5.39 -7.95
N VAL A 22 -12.57 -6.56 -8.59
CA VAL A 22 -13.47 -7.65 -8.18
C VAL A 22 -12.83 -8.44 -7.03
N PRO A 23 -13.40 -8.42 -5.81
CA PRO A 23 -12.85 -9.21 -4.70
C PRO A 23 -13.02 -10.71 -4.97
N LEU A 24 -12.00 -11.49 -4.63
CA LEU A 24 -12.09 -12.94 -4.61
C LEU A 24 -13.14 -13.42 -3.61
N ASP A 25 -13.95 -14.36 -4.07
CA ASP A 25 -14.94 -15.01 -3.25
C ASP A 25 -14.30 -15.98 -2.26
N ARG A 26 -15.01 -16.23 -1.15
CA ARG A 26 -14.51 -17.14 -0.11
C ARG A 26 -14.28 -18.56 -0.65
N LYS A 27 -15.06 -18.97 -1.66
CA LYS A 27 -14.97 -20.29 -2.31
C LYS A 27 -13.69 -20.46 -3.14
N ASP A 28 -13.10 -19.37 -3.62
CA ASP A 28 -11.89 -19.44 -4.45
C ASP A 28 -10.61 -19.54 -3.60
N PHE A 29 -10.68 -19.23 -2.32
CA PHE A 29 -9.53 -19.34 -1.42
C PHE A 29 -9.07 -20.78 -1.19
N ASP A 30 -9.96 -21.75 -1.31
CA ASP A 30 -9.61 -23.17 -1.12
C ASP A 30 -8.76 -23.70 -2.29
N LYS A 31 -8.81 -23.03 -3.45
CA LYS A 31 -7.99 -23.36 -4.64
C LYS A 31 -6.56 -22.80 -4.55
N ILE A 32 -6.32 -21.84 -3.67
CA ILE A 32 -5.02 -21.17 -3.55
C ILE A 32 -4.16 -21.93 -2.53
N GLN A 33 -3.00 -22.38 -2.99
CA GLN A 33 -2.02 -23.11 -2.19
C GLN A 33 -1.76 -22.42 -0.84
N GLN A 34 -1.75 -23.21 0.22
CA GLN A 34 -1.49 -22.71 1.56
C GLN A 34 0.01 -22.42 1.72
N MET A 35 0.34 -21.15 1.92
CA MET A 35 1.71 -20.75 2.24
C MET A 35 1.97 -20.94 3.73
N THR A 36 3.20 -21.35 4.07
CA THR A 36 3.66 -21.52 5.46
C THR A 36 4.33 -20.26 6.02
N PHE A 37 4.54 -19.22 5.21
CA PHE A 37 5.14 -17.95 5.60
C PHE A 37 4.48 -16.75 4.92
N CYS A 38 4.63 -15.57 5.51
CA CYS A 38 4.15 -14.32 4.94
C CYS A 38 5.13 -13.80 3.88
N PRO A 39 4.72 -13.54 2.62
CA PRO A 39 5.64 -13.12 1.56
C PRO A 39 6.26 -11.73 1.82
N ASP A 40 5.54 -10.83 2.49
CA ASP A 40 6.04 -9.47 2.76
C ASP A 40 7.15 -9.42 3.82
N CYS A 41 6.98 -10.14 4.95
CA CYS A 41 7.93 -10.11 6.08
C CYS A 41 8.74 -11.39 6.26
N GLY A 42 8.44 -12.46 5.51
CA GLY A 42 9.08 -13.78 5.59
C GLY A 42 8.85 -14.55 6.89
N ARG A 43 8.00 -14.06 7.79
CA ARG A 43 7.70 -14.74 9.05
C ARG A 43 6.83 -15.97 8.80
N LEU A 44 7.19 -17.11 9.38
CA LEU A 44 6.39 -18.33 9.37
C LEU A 44 5.02 -18.08 10.02
N PHE A 45 4.00 -18.74 9.48
CA PHE A 45 2.69 -18.86 10.11
C PHE A 45 2.75 -20.00 11.13
N ASP A 46 2.19 -19.74 12.30
CA ASP A 46 2.10 -20.67 13.42
C ASP A 46 0.68 -20.58 14.02
N ALA A 47 0.40 -21.36 15.07
CA ALA A 47 -0.92 -21.38 15.71
C ALA A 47 -1.37 -20.00 16.24
N LEU A 48 -0.43 -19.13 16.64
CA LEU A 48 -0.69 -17.77 17.14
C LEU A 48 -0.77 -16.76 16.00
N ARG A 49 -0.13 -17.04 14.87
CA ARG A 49 -0.06 -16.19 13.68
C ARG A 49 -0.91 -16.77 12.56
N ARG A 50 -2.23 -16.73 12.74
CA ARG A 50 -3.18 -17.13 11.72
C ARG A 50 -3.03 -16.26 10.45
N PRO A 51 -2.88 -16.87 9.26
CA PRO A 51 -2.78 -16.13 8.01
C PRO A 51 -4.11 -15.42 7.68
N ARG A 52 -4.02 -14.24 7.09
CA ARG A 52 -5.14 -13.49 6.50
C ARG A 52 -4.96 -13.46 4.99
N ARG A 53 -5.96 -13.90 4.24
CA ARG A 53 -5.88 -13.91 2.77
C ARG A 53 -6.28 -12.55 2.20
N CYS A 54 -5.48 -12.00 1.30
CA CYS A 54 -5.84 -10.80 0.55
C CYS A 54 -7.09 -11.07 -0.28
N ARG A 55 -8.06 -10.15 -0.25
CA ARG A 55 -9.31 -10.26 -1.03
C ARG A 55 -9.16 -9.92 -2.51
N VAL A 56 -7.98 -9.49 -2.94
CA VAL A 56 -7.71 -9.16 -4.35
C VAL A 56 -6.88 -10.27 -4.98
N CYS A 57 -5.70 -10.58 -4.45
CA CYS A 57 -4.82 -11.62 -5.01
C CYS A 57 -4.94 -13.00 -4.32
N GLY A 58 -5.54 -13.09 -3.14
CA GLY A 58 -5.68 -14.35 -2.41
C GLY A 58 -4.48 -14.79 -1.57
N GLU A 59 -3.35 -14.07 -1.65
CA GLU A 59 -2.12 -14.37 -0.91
C GLU A 59 -2.33 -14.34 0.61
N ALA A 60 -1.67 -15.24 1.32
CA ALA A 60 -1.69 -15.34 2.77
C ALA A 60 -0.68 -14.38 3.42
N LEU A 61 -1.16 -13.48 4.28
CA LEU A 61 -0.36 -12.44 4.93
C LEU A 61 -0.53 -12.48 6.45
N CYS A 62 0.48 -11.99 7.17
CA CYS A 62 0.33 -11.81 8.61
C CYS A 62 -0.53 -10.57 8.94
N LYS A 63 -1.07 -10.50 10.16
CA LYS A 63 -1.86 -9.36 10.65
C LYS A 63 -1.15 -8.00 10.49
N ARG A 64 0.19 -7.97 10.52
CA ARG A 64 0.97 -6.72 10.39
C ARG A 64 1.18 -6.27 8.94
N CYS A 65 1.28 -7.21 7.99
CA CYS A 65 1.49 -6.90 6.57
C CYS A 65 0.16 -6.72 5.82
N CYS A 66 -0.93 -7.23 6.38
CA CYS A 66 -2.25 -7.03 5.85
C CYS A 66 -2.79 -5.66 6.26
N LEU A 67 -3.20 -4.85 5.28
CA LEU A 67 -3.95 -3.61 5.51
C LEU A 67 -5.44 -3.95 5.65
N LEU A 68 -6.12 -3.26 6.56
CA LEU A 68 -7.58 -3.34 6.72
C LEU A 68 -8.20 -2.07 6.15
N CYS A 69 -9.00 -2.22 5.09
CA CYS A 69 -9.74 -1.12 4.49
C CYS A 69 -11.09 -0.94 5.20
N ARG A 70 -11.35 0.25 5.72
CA ARG A 70 -12.60 0.56 6.45
C ARG A 70 -13.82 0.46 5.53
N ASN A 71 -13.76 1.07 4.35
CA ASN A 71 -14.91 1.16 3.46
C ASN A 71 -15.18 -0.14 2.67
N TRP A 72 -14.23 -1.08 2.66
CA TRP A 72 -14.37 -2.40 2.05
C TRP A 72 -14.83 -3.46 3.05
N LYS A 73 -15.82 -3.13 3.90
CA LYS A 73 -16.35 -4.04 4.94
C LYS A 73 -15.26 -4.72 5.76
N TRP A 74 -14.18 -4.00 6.10
CA TRP A 74 -13.02 -4.53 6.85
C TRP A 74 -12.33 -5.74 6.19
N ARG A 75 -12.28 -5.75 4.85
CA ARG A 75 -11.63 -6.83 4.11
C ARG A 75 -10.11 -6.67 4.09
N PRO A 76 -9.36 -7.77 4.30
CA PRO A 76 -7.90 -7.78 4.22
C PRO A 76 -7.39 -7.54 2.79
N ILE A 77 -6.49 -6.57 2.61
CA ILE A 77 -5.80 -6.30 1.34
C ILE A 77 -4.28 -6.26 1.57
N CYS A 78 -3.50 -6.84 0.65
CA CYS A 78 -2.04 -6.77 0.72
C CYS A 78 -1.54 -5.39 0.30
N ALA A 79 -0.36 -4.98 0.77
CA ALA A 79 0.21 -3.70 0.38
C ALA A 79 0.35 -3.57 -1.14
N HIS A 80 0.71 -4.66 -1.84
CA HIS A 80 0.87 -4.64 -3.30
C HIS A 80 -0.45 -4.37 -4.04
N CYS A 81 -1.53 -5.04 -3.67
CA CYS A 81 -2.85 -4.81 -4.26
C CYS A 81 -3.36 -3.41 -3.93
N MET A 82 -3.11 -2.91 -2.71
CA MET A 82 -3.44 -1.53 -2.36
C MET A 82 -2.72 -0.52 -3.27
N ASP A 83 -1.41 -0.67 -3.46
CA ASP A 83 -0.62 0.21 -4.32
C ASP A 83 -1.13 0.19 -5.77
N ASN A 84 -1.51 -0.98 -6.28
CA ASN A 84 -2.09 -1.10 -7.63
C ASN A 84 -3.47 -0.43 -7.73
N CYS A 85 -4.32 -0.56 -6.70
CA CYS A 85 -5.64 0.12 -6.67
C CYS A 85 -5.46 1.64 -6.70
N LEU A 86 -4.55 2.16 -5.86
CA LEU A 86 -4.24 3.58 -5.83
C LEU A 86 -3.68 4.08 -7.17
N ARG A 87 -2.80 3.30 -7.81
CA ARG A 87 -2.28 3.60 -9.15
C ARG A 87 -3.39 3.70 -10.19
N ASN A 88 -4.24 2.69 -10.29
CA ASN A 88 -5.36 2.68 -11.23
C ASN A 88 -6.33 3.85 -10.97
N TYR A 89 -6.56 4.20 -9.70
CA TYR A 89 -7.35 5.36 -9.34
C TYR A 89 -6.72 6.68 -9.82
N TYR A 90 -5.42 6.86 -9.59
CA TYR A 90 -4.71 8.06 -10.05
C TYR A 90 -4.75 8.20 -11.57
N GLU A 91 -4.53 7.11 -12.31
CA GLU A 91 -4.59 7.10 -13.78
C GLU A 91 -5.98 7.50 -14.29
N ARG A 92 -7.05 6.98 -13.69
CA ARG A 92 -8.44 7.33 -14.07
C ARG A 92 -8.82 8.76 -13.74
N THR A 93 -8.43 9.26 -12.56
CA THR A 93 -8.88 10.57 -12.08
C THR A 93 -8.12 11.74 -12.67
N LYS A 94 -6.83 11.57 -12.98
CA LYS A 94 -6.01 12.68 -13.47
C LYS A 94 -5.84 12.74 -14.97
N GLY A 95 -6.19 11.68 -15.71
CA GLY A 95 -6.01 11.64 -17.17
C GLY A 95 -4.57 11.87 -17.63
N GLY A 96 -3.61 11.85 -16.71
CA GLY A 96 -2.18 12.10 -16.92
C GLY A 96 -1.40 10.92 -16.36
N SER A 97 -0.30 10.55 -17.03
CA SER A 97 0.47 9.36 -16.66
C SER A 97 1.05 9.52 -15.25
N LEU A 98 1.16 8.42 -14.51
CA LEU A 98 1.69 8.43 -13.14
C LEU A 98 3.13 8.98 -13.08
N ASP A 99 3.85 8.91 -14.20
CA ASP A 99 5.17 9.53 -14.39
C ASP A 99 5.13 11.05 -14.24
N GLU A 100 4.06 11.75 -14.66
CA GLU A 100 3.94 13.20 -14.50
C GLU A 100 3.80 13.62 -13.04
N VAL A 101 3.03 12.87 -12.25
CA VAL A 101 2.87 13.14 -10.81
C VAL A 101 4.18 12.89 -10.07
N TYR A 102 4.89 11.81 -10.43
CA TYR A 102 6.19 11.51 -9.84
C TYR A 102 7.26 12.54 -10.26
N HIS A 103 7.24 12.99 -11.52
CA HIS A 103 8.08 14.07 -12.03
C HIS A 103 7.80 15.39 -11.32
N HIS A 104 6.53 15.74 -11.11
CA HIS A 104 6.13 16.98 -10.46
C HIS A 104 6.57 17.02 -8.98
N GLU A 105 6.42 15.92 -8.23
CA GLU A 105 6.95 15.84 -6.86
C GLU A 105 8.48 15.87 -6.82
N HIS A 106 9.15 15.21 -7.77
CA HIS A 106 10.60 15.25 -7.86
C HIS A 106 11.11 16.66 -8.20
N TYR A 107 10.38 17.41 -9.02
CA TYR A 107 10.68 18.81 -9.34
C TYR A 107 10.47 19.74 -8.14
N ARG A 108 9.36 19.59 -7.39
CA ARG A 108 9.15 20.32 -6.13
C ARG A 108 10.27 20.07 -5.13
N ARG A 109 10.70 18.82 -4.94
CA ARG A 109 11.83 18.50 -4.05
C ARG A 109 13.16 19.12 -4.48
N LYS A 110 13.37 19.30 -5.80
CA LYS A 110 14.54 20.04 -6.30
C LYS A 110 14.42 21.54 -6.04
N GLN A 111 13.22 22.11 -6.09
CA GLN A 111 12.99 23.51 -5.73
C GLN A 111 13.15 23.75 -4.22
N ASP A 112 12.65 22.84 -3.38
CA ASP A 112 12.81 22.90 -1.92
C ASP A 112 14.27 22.72 -1.47
N LYS A 113 15.13 22.11 -2.30
CA LYS A 113 16.58 22.05 -2.07
C LYS A 113 17.31 23.33 -2.51
N LYS A 114 16.70 24.15 -3.38
CA LYS A 114 17.25 25.44 -3.82
C LYS A 114 16.77 26.60 -2.93
N ALA A 115 15.57 26.49 -2.34
CA ALA A 115 15.12 27.36 -1.28
C ALA A 115 15.81 26.92 0.03
N GLY A 116 16.73 27.73 0.53
CA GLY A 116 17.66 27.36 1.59
C GLY A 116 17.03 26.77 2.86
N SER A 117 17.83 25.95 3.54
CA SER A 117 17.54 25.33 4.83
C SER A 117 17.11 26.36 5.88
N GLY A 118 15.81 26.44 6.14
CA GLY A 118 15.26 27.23 7.25
C GLY A 118 13.88 26.71 7.60
N ASN A 119 13.78 25.97 8.71
CA ASN A 119 12.56 25.49 9.38
C ASN A 119 12.20 24.00 9.13
N PHE A 120 12.93 23.13 9.83
CA PHE A 120 12.81 21.68 9.88
C PHE A 120 11.71 21.14 10.83
N LEU A 121 10.82 21.95 11.40
CA LEU A 121 9.87 21.46 12.43
C LEU A 121 8.44 21.93 12.24
N ARG A 122 7.73 21.40 11.23
CA ARG A 122 6.26 21.34 11.24
C ARG A 122 5.79 20.25 10.28
N GLY A 123 5.41 19.09 10.81
CA GLY A 123 4.73 18.05 10.02
C GLY A 123 4.87 16.63 10.54
N PHE A 124 4.74 16.40 11.85
CA PHE A 124 4.83 15.05 12.44
C PHE A 124 3.49 14.34 12.65
N PHE A 125 2.38 14.89 12.17
CA PHE A 125 1.06 14.25 12.29
C PHE A 125 0.38 14.16 10.92
N ILE A 126 0.85 13.22 10.10
CA ILE A 126 0.12 12.29 9.20
C ILE A 126 1.23 11.38 8.61
N THR A 127 1.70 10.39 9.38
CA THR A 127 2.62 9.36 8.87
C THR A 127 2.17 7.96 9.31
N ALA A 128 0.93 7.62 8.99
CA ALA A 128 0.46 6.22 9.04
C ALA A 128 0.42 5.54 7.66
N PHE A 129 0.53 6.31 6.57
CA PHE A 129 0.54 5.81 5.19
C PHE A 129 1.54 6.61 4.35
N ASP A 130 2.84 6.51 4.66
CA ASP A 130 3.87 6.91 3.69
C ASP A 130 4.36 5.65 2.95
N PRO A 131 3.86 5.36 1.73
CA PRO A 131 4.28 4.20 0.94
C PRO A 131 5.79 4.20 0.64
N ARG A 132 6.50 5.34 0.78
CA ARG A 132 7.94 5.43 0.56
C ARG A 132 8.77 4.64 1.57
N LYS A 133 8.32 4.52 2.82
CA LYS A 133 9.02 3.69 3.82
C LYS A 133 8.87 2.18 3.54
N LEU A 134 7.77 1.78 2.90
CA LEU A 134 7.52 0.39 2.53
C LEU A 134 8.37 -0.06 1.32
N ILE A 135 8.54 0.82 0.33
CA ILE A 135 9.30 0.53 -0.90
C ILE A 135 10.81 0.45 -0.63
N LEU A 136 11.35 1.32 0.23
CA LEU A 136 12.77 1.29 0.59
C LEU A 136 13.16 0.04 1.40
N ALA A 137 12.26 -0.49 2.23
CA ALA A 137 12.48 -1.73 2.97
C ALA A 137 12.47 -3.00 2.09
N LYS A 138 11.75 -2.99 0.95
CA LYS A 138 11.74 -4.13 0.02
C LYS A 138 12.99 -4.21 -0.86
N LYS A 139 13.69 -3.09 -1.11
CA LYS A 139 14.89 -3.05 -1.97
C LYS A 139 16.14 -3.60 -1.29
N SER A 140 16.24 -3.53 0.04
CA SER A 140 17.35 -4.15 0.79
C SER A 140 17.27 -5.68 0.80
N ARG A 141 16.06 -6.25 0.83
CA ARG A 141 15.85 -7.71 0.86
C ARG A 141 16.28 -8.42 -0.42
N ARG A 142 16.00 -7.82 -1.59
CA ARG A 142 16.42 -8.36 -2.91
C ARG A 142 17.93 -8.26 -3.18
N ARG A 143 18.69 -7.49 -2.40
CA ARG A 143 20.16 -7.49 -2.45
C ARG A 143 20.70 -8.66 -1.62
N ALA A 144 20.19 -8.85 -0.40
CA ALA A 144 20.59 -9.96 0.46
C ALA A 144 20.34 -11.34 -0.17
N GLU A 145 19.23 -11.53 -0.88
CA GLU A 145 18.93 -12.80 -1.58
C GLU A 145 19.85 -13.06 -2.80
N ARG A 146 20.40 -12.00 -3.41
CA ARG A 146 21.38 -12.11 -4.50
C ARG A 146 22.77 -12.46 -4.00
N ASP A 147 23.16 -11.91 -2.85
CA ASP A 147 24.47 -12.19 -2.26
C ASP A 147 24.56 -13.65 -1.74
N ILE A 148 23.43 -14.25 -1.31
CA ILE A 148 23.38 -15.66 -0.88
C ILE A 148 23.46 -16.64 -2.07
N SER A 149 22.94 -16.26 -3.24
CA SER A 149 22.89 -17.14 -4.42
C SER A 149 24.17 -17.15 -5.27
N GLN A 150 25.13 -16.27 -4.97
CA GLN A 150 26.43 -16.20 -5.67
C GLN A 150 27.61 -16.76 -4.85
N GLY A 151 27.37 -17.26 -3.64
CA GLY A 151 28.41 -17.73 -2.69
C GLY A 151 28.42 -19.23 -2.39
N LEU A 152 27.70 -20.03 -3.18
CA LEU A 152 27.69 -21.51 -3.15
C LEU A 152 28.01 -22.03 -4.54
#